data_AF-A0A929PYR6-F1
#
_entry.id   AF-A0A929PYR6-F1
#
_cell.length_a   1.000
_cell.length_b   1.000
_cell.length_c   1.000
_cell.angle_alpha   90.00
_cell.angle_beta   90.00
_cell.angle_gamma   90.00
#
_symmetry.space_group_name_H-M   'P 1'
#
loop_
_entity.id
_entity.type
_entity.pdbx_description
1 polymer ?
#
loop_
_entity_poly.entity_id
_entity_poly.type
_entity_poly.pdbx_seq_one_letter_code
_entity_poly.pdbx_strand_id
1 'polypeptide(L)' 'MTDEERRQKQLECLKQLRPIDDTLMRCLFKNRPRLVKLVLRIFTGKPDLEVLHSNTQYDMKRLAGAKSVVLDV' A
#
# COMPACT_ATOMS: atom_id res chain seq x y z
N MET A 1 29.45 -6.55 -13.40
CA MET A 1 28.03 -6.94 -13.35
C MET A 1 27.31 -6.20 -14.46
N THR A 2 26.77 -6.92 -15.44
CA THR A 2 25.96 -6.32 -16.51
C THR A 2 24.58 -5.90 -15.97
N ASP A 3 23.90 -4.97 -16.63
CA ASP A 3 22.56 -4.52 -16.19
C ASP A 3 21.53 -5.66 -16.19
N GLU A 4 21.74 -6.66 -17.03
CA GLU A 4 20.93 -7.86 -17.13
C GLU A 4 21.11 -8.78 -15.91
N GLU A 5 22.35 -8.96 -15.43
CA GLU A 5 22.63 -9.68 -14.17
C GLU A 5 22.00 -8.98 -12.96
N ARG A 6 22.01 -7.63 -12.93
CA ARG A 6 21.36 -6.85 -11.86
C ARG A 6 19.85 -7.01 -11.88
N ARG A 7 19.24 -6.94 -13.07
CA ARG A 7 17.80 -7.16 -13.26
C ARG A 7 17.39 -8.56 -12.80
N GLN A 8 18.15 -9.59 -13.18
CA GLN A 8 17.86 -10.96 -12.80
C GLN A 8 17.95 -11.16 -11.27
N LYS A 9 18.97 -10.58 -10.63
CA LYS A 9 19.10 -10.60 -9.17
C LYS A 9 17.95 -9.88 -8.47
N GLN A 10 17.47 -8.77 -9.03
CA GLN A 10 16.30 -8.07 -8.50
C GLN A 10 15.03 -8.90 -8.63
N LEU A 11 14.81 -9.57 -9.78
CA LEU A 11 13.67 -10.47 -9.97
C LEU A 11 13.66 -11.63 -8.98
N GLU A 12 14.82 -12.26 -8.74
CA GLU A 12 14.93 -13.33 -7.75
C GLU A 12 14.67 -12.82 -6.32
N CYS A 13 15.10 -11.59 -6.00
CA CYS A 13 14.78 -10.97 -4.72
C CYS A 13 13.28 -10.69 -4.58
N LEU A 14 12.62 -10.16 -5.63
CA LEU A 14 11.19 -9.87 -5.63
C LEU A 14 10.33 -11.11 -5.39
N LYS A 15 10.73 -12.28 -5.92
CA LYS A 15 10.03 -13.56 -5.70
C LYS A 15 10.01 -13.98 -4.23
N GLN A 16 11.01 -13.58 -3.44
CA GLN A 16 11.11 -13.90 -2.02
C GLN A 16 10.37 -12.89 -1.13
N LEU A 17 9.94 -11.75 -1.69
CA LEU A 17 9.18 -10.76 -0.95
C LEU A 17 7.70 -11.12 -0.96
N ARG A 18 7.02 -10.86 0.15
CA ARG A 18 5.57 -10.93 0.18
C ARG A 18 4.98 -9.75 -0.60
N PRO A 19 3.93 -9.97 -1.40
CA PRO A 19 3.13 -8.88 -1.93
C PRO A 19 2.71 -7.93 -0.80
N ILE A 20 2.68 -6.65 -1.12
CA ILE A 20 2.23 -5.64 -0.16
C ILE A 20 0.77 -5.91 0.17
N ASP A 21 0.49 -6.32 1.41
CA ASP A 21 -0.87 -6.63 1.86
C ASP A 21 -1.60 -5.37 2.35
N ASP A 22 -2.94 -5.42 2.32
CA ASP A 22 -3.81 -4.31 2.72
C ASP A 22 -3.59 -3.87 4.18
N THR A 23 -3.16 -4.79 5.05
CA THR A 23 -2.91 -4.50 6.47
C THR A 23 -1.64 -3.68 6.64
N LEU A 24 -0.59 -4.06 5.90
CA LEU A 24 0.68 -3.36 5.84
C LEU A 24 0.50 -1.99 5.19
N MET A 25 -0.24 -1.89 4.09
CA MET A 25 -0.61 -0.60 3.48
C MET A 25 -1.31 0.30 4.51
N ARG A 26 -2.31 -0.24 5.22
CA ARG A 26 -3.05 0.51 6.25
C ARG A 26 -2.11 1.03 7.33
N CYS A 27 -1.24 0.19 7.89
CA CYS A 27 -0.29 0.60 8.93
C CYS A 27 0.77 1.60 8.43
N LEU A 28 1.27 1.39 7.22
CA LEU A 28 2.36 2.17 6.65
C LEU A 28 1.91 3.57 6.28
N PHE A 29 0.75 3.69 5.61
CA PHE A 29 0.26 4.97 5.08
C PHE A 29 -0.59 5.78 6.06
N LYS A 30 -1.05 5.18 7.16
CA LYS A 30 -1.82 5.87 8.21
C LYS A 30 -1.06 7.08 8.75
N ASN A 31 -1.68 8.26 8.63
CA ASN A 31 -1.14 9.55 9.06
C ASN A 31 0.22 9.92 8.41
N ARG A 32 0.56 9.32 7.26
CA ARG A 32 1.82 9.59 6.53
C ARG A 32 1.55 10.11 5.10
N PRO A 33 0.96 11.29 4.93
CA PRO A 33 0.57 11.82 3.62
C PRO A 33 1.76 12.05 2.68
N ARG A 34 2.93 12.39 3.21
CA ARG A 34 4.17 12.55 2.40
C ARG A 34 4.59 11.24 1.75
N LEU A 35 4.45 10.12 2.46
CA LEU A 35 4.79 8.79 1.95
C LEU A 35 3.78 8.35 0.88
N VAL A 36 2.49 8.57 1.12
CA VAL A 36 1.43 8.32 0.13
C VAL A 36 1.74 9.07 -1.17
N LYS A 37 2.04 10.36 -1.07
CA LYS A 37 2.38 11.21 -2.22
C LYS A 37 3.58 10.67 -2.99
N LEU A 38 4.67 10.33 -2.29
CA LEU A 38 5.87 9.79 -2.93
C LEU A 38 5.56 8.49 -3.69
N VAL A 39 4.88 7.57 -3.04
CA VAL A 39 4.55 6.26 -3.61
C VAL A 39 3.59 6.39 -4.80
N LEU A 40 2.58 7.24 -4.72
CA LEU A 40 1.68 7.52 -5.84
C LEU A 40 2.41 8.13 -7.04
N ARG A 41 3.34 9.06 -6.81
CA ARG A 41 4.16 9.65 -7.89
C ARG A 41 5.02 8.58 -8.59
N ILE A 42 5.60 7.65 -7.82
CA ILE A 42 6.39 6.53 -8.37
C ILE A 42 5.50 5.60 -9.19
N PHE A 43 4.35 5.17 -8.65
CA PHE A 43 3.47 4.21 -9.34
C PHE A 43 2.78 4.81 -10.57
N THR A 44 2.38 6.08 -10.51
CA THR A 44 1.62 6.73 -11.60
C THR A 44 2.51 7.43 -12.62
N GLY A 45 3.80 7.63 -12.31
CA GLY A 45 4.73 8.40 -13.13
C GLY A 45 4.41 9.90 -13.20
N LYS A 46 3.51 10.41 -12.34
CA LYS A 46 3.04 11.81 -12.36
C LYS A 46 3.73 12.62 -11.26
N PRO A 47 4.76 13.43 -11.57
CA PRO A 47 5.54 14.14 -10.56
C PRO A 47 4.80 15.32 -9.90
N ASP A 48 3.74 15.79 -10.52
CA ASP A 48 2.89 16.92 -10.12
C ASP A 48 1.77 16.52 -9.15
N LEU A 49 1.58 15.23 -8.89
CA LEU A 49 0.51 14.74 -8.03
C LEU A 49 0.62 15.29 -6.60
N GLU A 50 -0.45 15.92 -6.11
CA GLU A 50 -0.59 16.42 -4.75
C GLU A 50 -1.64 15.60 -3.98
N VAL A 51 -1.36 15.33 -2.71
CA VAL A 51 -2.28 14.61 -1.82
C VAL A 51 -2.95 15.63 -0.92
N LEU A 52 -4.21 15.98 -1.23
CA LEU A 52 -5.00 16.93 -0.44
C LEU A 52 -5.45 16.30 0.89
N HIS A 53 -5.83 15.02 0.84
CA HIS A 53 -6.28 14.27 1.99
C HIS A 53 -6.00 12.78 1.79
N SER A 54 -5.66 12.06 2.87
CA SER A 54 -5.46 10.62 2.84
C SER A 54 -6.07 9.97 4.06
N ASN A 55 -7.07 9.12 3.84
CA ASN A 55 -7.64 8.27 4.88
C ASN A 55 -7.30 6.82 4.57
N THR A 56 -6.68 6.14 5.52
CA THR A 56 -6.68 4.69 5.51
C THR A 56 -8.04 4.22 6.02
N GLN A 57 -8.60 3.16 5.42
CA GLN A 57 -9.86 2.59 5.90
C GLN A 57 -9.80 2.41 7.43
N TYR A 58 -10.85 2.83 8.12
CA TYR A 58 -10.95 2.67 9.56
C TYR A 58 -10.82 1.18 9.90
N ASP A 59 -9.97 0.84 10.88
CA ASP A 59 -10.18 -0.40 11.63
C ASP A 59 -11.63 -0.34 12.07
N MET A 60 -12.44 -1.32 11.67
CA MET A 60 -13.84 -1.38 12.09
C MET A 60 -13.85 -1.41 13.61
N LYS A 61 -13.99 -0.26 14.27
CA LYS A 61 -14.03 -0.12 15.73
C LYS A 61 -15.29 -0.78 16.35
N ARG A 62 -15.97 -1.68 15.63
CA ARG A 62 -17.24 -2.30 16.05
C ARG A 62 -17.29 -3.82 15.93
N LEU A 63 -16.18 -4.52 15.68
CA LEU A 63 -16.18 -5.99 15.80
C LEU A 63 -16.08 -6.48 17.24
N ALA A 64 -15.70 -5.62 18.19
CA ALA A 64 -15.75 -5.93 19.62
C ALA A 64 -17.15 -5.72 20.23
N GLY A 65 -18.23 -6.01 19.47
CA GLY A 65 -19.60 -5.91 20.01
C GLY A 65 -20.75 -6.05 19.02
N ALA A 66 -20.56 -5.84 17.71
CA ALA A 66 -21.63 -6.07 16.73
C ALA A 66 -21.55 -7.51 16.19
N LYS A 67 -22.54 -8.34 16.55
CA LYS A 67 -22.77 -9.65 15.93
C LYS A 67 -23.21 -9.42 14.48
N SER A 68 -22.29 -9.67 13.54
CA SER A 68 -22.46 -9.73 12.08
C SER A 68 -22.96 -8.46 11.37
N VAL A 69 -22.28 -8.08 10.28
CA VAL A 69 -22.85 -7.22 9.24
C VAL A 69 -23.35 -8.16 8.14
N VAL A 70 -24.66 -8.24 7.94
CA VAL A 70 -25.25 -8.89 6.77
C VAL A 70 -25.20 -7.87 5.64
N LEU A 71 -24.49 -8.21 4.57
CA LEU A 71 -24.60 -7.50 3.29
C LEU A 71 -25.88 -8.02 2.62
N ASP A 72 -26.90 -7.17 2.55
CA ASP A 72 -28.07 -7.44 1.73
C ASP A 72 -27.62 -7.35 0.27
N VAL A 73 -27.83 -8.43 -0.50
CA VAL A 73 -27.56 -8.50 -1.94
C VAL A 73 -28.87 -8.35 -2.67
#